data_AF-A0A9E3AZ43-F1
#
_entry.id   AF-A0A9E3AZ43-F1
#
_cell.length_a   1.000
_cell.length_b   1.000
_cell.length_c   1.000
_cell.angle_alpha   90.00
_cell.angle_beta   90.00
_cell.angle_gamma   90.00
#
_symmetry.space_group_name_H-M   'P 1'
#
loop_
_entity.id
_entity.type
_entity.pdbx_description
1 polymer ?
#
loop_
_entity_poly.entity_id
_entity_poly.type
_entity_poly.pdbx_seq_one_letter_code
_entity_poly.pdbx_strand_id
1 'polypeptide(L)'
;NSSEVSNWGWTLDLVRRTPDAPPGVIELLLVRAVERFRSCGAQVVSFGMAAMADTRQEMTASQGQLASFVTDRLHLLESRRTLFNFKQKFQPHWESRYIVTSTTLALPKIVLAILRLRNYSGGGLVRFIK
;
A
#
# COMPACT_ATOMS: atom_id res chain seq x y z
N ASN A 1 -4.51 -5.58 -35.69
CA ASN A 1 -3.75 -6.79 -35.30
C ASN A 1 -3.02 -6.48 -34.00
N SER A 2 -3.76 -6.38 -32.90
CA SER A 2 -3.23 -6.05 -31.57
C SER A 2 -3.10 -7.34 -30.79
N SER A 3 -1.94 -7.99 -30.91
CA SER A 3 -1.55 -9.07 -30.02
C SER A 3 -1.63 -8.56 -28.58
N GLU A 4 -2.61 -9.04 -27.82
CA GLU A 4 -2.65 -8.90 -26.37
C GLU A 4 -1.33 -9.45 -25.82
N VAL A 5 -0.41 -8.54 -25.48
CA VAL A 5 0.75 -8.92 -24.68
C VAL A 5 0.21 -9.21 -23.30
N SER A 6 0.04 -10.49 -22.98
CA SER A 6 -0.26 -10.89 -21.60
C SER A 6 0.99 -10.59 -20.76
N ASN A 7 1.03 -9.39 -20.18
CA ASN A 7 2.07 -8.98 -19.24
C ASN A 7 1.85 -9.72 -17.93
N TRP A 8 2.26 -10.99 -17.87
CA TRP A 8 2.20 -11.77 -16.65
C TRP A 8 3.37 -11.42 -15.73
N GLY A 9 3.15 -11.56 -14.43
CA GLY A 9 4.09 -11.12 -13.42
C GLY A 9 3.90 -11.84 -12.09
N TRP A 10 4.72 -11.48 -11.11
CA TRP A 10 4.66 -12.01 -9.74
C TRP A 10 4.27 -10.91 -8.76
N THR A 11 3.65 -11.29 -7.64
CA THR A 11 3.45 -10.40 -6.50
C THR A 11 4.12 -10.97 -5.28
N LEU A 12 4.72 -10.09 -4.49
CA LEU A 12 5.15 -10.43 -3.15
C LEU A 12 3.95 -10.39 -2.22
N ASP A 13 3.88 -11.36 -1.32
CA ASP A 13 2.85 -11.43 -0.27
C ASP A 13 3.53 -11.32 1.11
N LEU A 14 4.18 -12.40 1.55
CA LEU A 14 4.82 -12.45 2.86
C LEU A 14 6.33 -12.22 2.77
N VAL A 15 6.80 -11.17 3.46
CA VAL A 15 8.23 -10.88 3.63
C VAL A 15 8.52 -10.80 5.13
N ARG A 16 9.40 -11.68 5.63
CA ARG A 16 9.78 -11.75 7.06
C ARG A 16 11.29 -11.92 7.19
N ARG A 17 11.84 -11.37 8.26
CA ARG A 17 13.20 -11.64 8.73
C ARG A 17 13.16 -12.00 10.19
N THR A 18 14.17 -12.72 10.65
CA THR A 18 14.39 -12.93 12.08
C THR A 18 14.93 -11.65 12.73
N PRO A 19 14.77 -11.47 14.06
CA PRO A 19 15.24 -10.27 14.75
C PRO A 19 16.76 -10.06 14.70
N ASP A 20 17.51 -11.16 14.65
CA ASP A 20 18.97 -11.26 14.57
C ASP A 20 19.51 -11.19 13.14
N ALA A 21 18.64 -11.13 12.13
CA ALA A 21 19.06 -11.05 10.74
C ALA A 21 19.89 -9.76 10.49
N PRO A 22 21.05 -9.88 9.82
CA PRO A 22 21.87 -8.73 9.48
C PRO A 22 21.09 -7.63 8.74
N PRO A 23 21.50 -6.35 8.88
CA PRO A 23 20.95 -5.27 8.07
C PRO A 23 21.09 -5.59 6.57
N GLY A 24 20.07 -5.28 5.77
CA GLY A 24 20.10 -5.50 4.32
C GLY A 24 19.62 -6.88 3.84
N VAL A 25 19.30 -7.82 4.74
CA VAL A 25 18.86 -9.17 4.34
C VAL A 25 17.58 -9.15 3.51
N ILE A 26 16.60 -8.31 3.87
CA ILE A 26 15.37 -8.20 3.08
C ILE A 26 15.67 -7.60 1.72
N GLU A 27 16.51 -6.58 1.62
CA GLU A 27 16.93 -6.00 0.35
C GLU A 27 17.57 -7.05 -0.56
N LEU A 28 18.51 -7.84 -0.02
CA LEU A 28 19.13 -8.93 -0.77
C LEU A 28 18.10 -9.96 -1.24
N LEU A 29 17.21 -10.42 -0.36
CA LEU A 29 16.18 -11.40 -0.70
C LEU A 29 15.25 -10.89 -1.80
N LEU A 30 14.87 -9.61 -1.75
CA LEU A 30 14.02 -8.99 -2.76
C LEU A 30 14.74 -8.88 -4.11
N VAL A 31 16.01 -8.48 -4.13
CA VAL A 31 16.81 -8.46 -5.38
C VAL A 31 16.89 -9.86 -5.99
N ARG A 32 17.23 -10.87 -5.19
CA ARG A 32 17.32 -12.26 -5.67
C ARG A 32 15.98 -12.81 -6.15
N ALA A 33 14.87 -12.44 -5.50
CA ALA A 33 13.54 -12.81 -5.94
C ALA A 33 13.21 -12.18 -7.31
N VAL A 34 13.49 -10.89 -7.50
CA VAL A 34 13.27 -10.20 -8.78
C VAL A 34 14.13 -10.82 -9.89
N GLU A 35 15.40 -11.10 -9.63
CA GLU A 35 16.28 -11.78 -10.60
C GLU A 35 15.74 -13.16 -10.99
N ARG A 36 15.25 -13.93 -10.01
CA ARG A 36 14.62 -15.23 -10.24
C ARG A 36 13.37 -15.09 -11.09
N PHE A 37 12.46 -14.19 -10.75
CA PHE A 37 11.23 -13.96 -11.49
C PHE A 37 11.50 -13.53 -12.93
N ARG A 38 12.49 -12.66 -13.12
CA ARG A 38 12.97 -12.28 -14.45
C ARG A 38 13.50 -13.48 -15.24
N SER A 39 14.27 -14.37 -14.62
CA SER A 39 14.75 -15.59 -15.29
C SER A 39 13.63 -16.56 -15.68
N CYS A 40 12.49 -16.49 -15.00
CA CYS A 40 11.28 -17.25 -15.34
C CYS A 40 10.44 -16.58 -16.44
N GLY A 41 10.83 -15.40 -16.94
CA GLY A 41 10.13 -14.68 -18.01
C GLY A 41 9.11 -13.64 -17.52
N ALA A 42 9.05 -13.35 -16.22
CA ALA A 42 8.13 -12.37 -15.69
C ALA A 42 8.50 -10.95 -16.17
N GLN A 43 7.48 -10.19 -16.59
CA GLN A 43 7.69 -8.82 -17.07
C GLN A 43 7.50 -7.78 -15.96
N VAL A 44 6.68 -8.11 -14.96
CA VAL A 44 6.36 -7.22 -13.84
C VAL A 44 6.50 -7.96 -12.53
N VAL A 45 6.99 -7.28 -11.50
CA VAL A 45 6.97 -7.75 -10.12
C VAL A 45 6.32 -6.69 -9.25
N SER A 46 5.21 -7.04 -8.61
CA SER A 46 4.53 -6.17 -7.66
C SER A 46 5.10 -6.35 -6.26
N PHE A 47 5.54 -5.24 -5.67
CA PHE A 47 5.95 -5.19 -4.26
C PHE A 47 4.78 -4.93 -3.31
N GLY A 48 3.55 -4.99 -3.83
CA GLY A 48 2.35 -4.65 -3.10
C GLY A 48 2.21 -3.14 -2.85
N MET A 49 1.12 -2.77 -2.20
CA MET A 49 0.76 -1.38 -1.96
C MET A 49 1.68 -0.73 -0.90
N ALA A 50 2.06 0.53 -1.11
CA ALA A 50 2.49 1.41 -0.03
C ALA A 50 1.53 2.58 -0.04
N ALA A 51 0.64 2.61 0.95
CA ALA A 51 -0.50 3.49 0.87
C ALA A 51 -0.14 4.88 1.41
N MET A 52 0.43 5.70 0.53
CA MET A 52 0.65 7.12 0.77
C MET A 52 -0.49 7.93 0.18
N ALA A 53 -0.82 9.05 0.83
CA ALA A 53 -1.69 10.05 0.23
C ALA A 53 -0.94 10.69 -0.95
N ASP A 54 -1.53 10.59 -2.12
CA ASP A 54 -1.32 11.46 -3.27
C ASP A 54 0.12 11.66 -3.77
N THR A 55 0.81 10.57 -4.10
CA THR A 55 2.17 10.63 -4.68
C THR A 55 2.20 11.28 -6.07
N ARG A 56 1.07 11.35 -6.78
CA ARG A 56 0.97 11.84 -8.16
C ARG A 56 0.10 13.11 -8.33
N GLN A 57 -0.43 13.68 -7.25
CA GLN A 57 -1.32 14.85 -7.30
C GLN A 57 -2.53 14.64 -8.21
N GLU A 58 -3.08 13.42 -8.18
CA GLU A 58 -4.22 13.02 -9.02
C GLU A 58 -5.57 13.31 -8.34
N MET A 59 -5.53 13.72 -7.06
CA MET A 59 -6.72 13.96 -6.26
C MET A 59 -7.22 15.40 -6.45
N THR A 60 -8.54 15.58 -6.54
CA THR A 60 -9.13 16.91 -6.41
C THR A 60 -8.92 17.46 -5.00
N ALA A 61 -9.02 18.78 -4.81
CA ALA A 61 -8.84 19.40 -3.49
C ALA A 61 -9.75 18.79 -2.41
N SER A 62 -11.00 18.47 -2.74
CA SER A 62 -11.95 17.82 -1.81
C SER A 62 -11.58 16.38 -1.51
N GLN A 63 -11.10 15.62 -2.50
CA GLN A 63 -10.61 14.26 -2.29
C GLN A 63 -9.34 14.25 -1.44
N GLY A 64 -8.41 15.18 -1.69
CA GLY A 64 -7.17 15.31 -0.92
C GLY A 64 -7.45 15.64 0.56
N GLN A 65 -8.38 16.56 0.83
CA GLN A 65 -8.82 16.88 2.20
C GLN A 65 -9.47 15.68 2.90
N LEU A 66 -10.27 14.89 2.18
CA LEU A 66 -10.86 13.68 2.74
C LEU A 66 -9.80 12.61 3.02
N ALA A 67 -8.83 12.44 2.13
CA ALA A 67 -7.73 11.50 2.29
C ALA A 67 -6.82 11.88 3.45
N SER A 68 -6.48 13.17 3.59
CA SER A 68 -5.69 13.65 4.74
C SER A 68 -6.46 13.47 6.04
N PHE A 69 -7.75 13.80 6.08
CA PHE A 69 -8.59 13.57 7.26
C PHE A 69 -8.60 12.10 7.68
N VAL A 70 -8.84 11.18 6.74
CA VAL A 70 -8.86 9.72 7.00
C VAL A 70 -7.47 9.24 7.44
N THR A 71 -6.41 9.79 6.87
CA THR A 71 -5.03 9.40 7.18
C THR A 71 -4.60 9.84 8.57
N ASP A 72 -4.77 11.13 8.84
CA ASP A 72 -4.24 11.80 10.02
C ASP A 72 -5.12 11.53 11.25
N ARG A 73 -6.45 11.50 11.10
CA ARG A 73 -7.37 11.34 12.24
C ARG A 73 -7.60 9.89 12.64
N LEU A 74 -7.50 8.95 11.71
CA LEU A 74 -7.79 7.53 11.98
C LEU A 74 -6.52 6.70 12.13
N HIS A 75 -5.34 7.36 12.06
CA HIS A 75 -4.03 6.72 12.10
C HIS A 75 -3.99 5.49 11.17
N LEU A 76 -4.74 5.56 10.06
CA LEU A 76 -4.93 4.42 9.17
C LEU A 76 -3.61 4.10 8.46
N LEU A 77 -2.77 5.13 8.27
CA LEU A 77 -1.63 5.12 7.36
C LEU A 77 -0.25 5.43 7.99
N GLU A 78 -0.09 5.42 9.31
CA GLU A 78 1.09 6.01 9.98
C GLU A 78 2.44 5.33 9.72
N SER A 79 2.52 4.00 9.52
CA SER A 79 3.83 3.33 9.35
C SER A 79 4.41 3.39 7.93
N ARG A 80 3.82 4.19 7.03
CA ARG A 80 3.96 3.96 5.59
C ARG A 80 5.07 4.73 4.92
N ARG A 81 5.58 5.81 5.53
CA ARG A 81 6.72 6.57 4.97
C ARG A 81 8.00 5.74 4.96
N THR A 82 8.26 4.97 6.02
CA THR A 82 9.40 4.04 6.07
C THR A 82 9.28 2.93 5.03
N LEU A 83 8.09 2.34 4.87
CA LEU A 83 7.86 1.29 3.87
C LEU A 83 7.96 1.84 2.44
N PHE A 84 7.46 3.05 2.19
CA PHE A 84 7.59 3.71 0.90
C PHE A 84 9.06 3.99 0.56
N ASN A 85 9.81 4.61 1.47
CA ASN A 85 11.24 4.88 1.30
C ASN A 85 12.04 3.59 1.12
N PHE A 86 11.66 2.52 1.83
CA PHE A 86 12.24 1.20 1.64
C PHE A 86 12.02 0.70 0.20
N LYS A 87 10.79 0.78 -0.32
CA LYS A 87 10.47 0.36 -1.70
C LYS A 87 11.13 1.22 -2.77
N GLN A 88 11.36 2.51 -2.50
CA GLN A 88 12.06 3.40 -3.44
C GLN A 88 13.49 2.94 -3.77
N LYS A 89 14.16 2.20 -2.87
CA LYS A 89 15.51 1.66 -3.10
C LYS A 89 15.62 0.81 -4.38
N PHE A 90 14.51 0.24 -4.85
CA PHE A 90 14.45 -0.64 -6.02
C PHE A 90 13.97 0.08 -7.29
N GLN A 91 13.80 1.40 -7.24
CA GLN A 91 13.34 2.23 -8.37
C GLN A 91 12.04 1.70 -9.03
N PRO A 92 10.97 1.44 -8.26
CA PRO A 92 9.74 0.90 -8.82
C PRO A 92 8.99 1.93 -9.66
N HIS A 93 8.19 1.45 -10.61
CA HIS A 93 7.13 2.26 -11.20
C HIS A 93 5.94 2.33 -10.23
N TRP A 94 5.62 3.54 -9.76
CA TRP A 94 4.48 3.77 -8.89
C TRP A 94 3.19 3.80 -9.70
N GLU A 95 2.19 3.05 -9.24
CA GLU A 95 0.84 3.09 -9.79
C GLU A 95 -0.17 3.40 -8.70
N SER A 96 -1.08 4.33 -9.01
CA SER A 96 -2.17 4.70 -8.13
C SER A 96 -3.15 3.54 -7.95
N ARG A 97 -3.75 3.45 -6.77
CA ARG A 97 -4.80 2.49 -6.43
C ARG A 97 -5.94 3.26 -5.80
N TYR A 98 -7.14 3.06 -6.30
CA TYR A 98 -8.32 3.82 -5.89
C TYR A 98 -9.39 2.91 -5.30
N ILE A 99 -10.19 3.48 -4.42
CA ILE A 99 -11.45 2.88 -3.99
C ILE A 99 -12.53 3.48 -4.87
N VAL A 100 -13.23 2.65 -5.63
CA VAL A 100 -14.34 3.06 -6.47
C VAL A 100 -15.65 2.81 -5.72
N THR A 101 -16.48 3.84 -5.57
CA THR A 101 -17.79 3.74 -4.95
C THR A 101 -18.86 4.35 -5.85
N SER A 102 -20.07 3.81 -5.79
CA SER A 102 -21.22 4.38 -6.50
C SER A 102 -21.68 5.71 -5.92
N THR A 103 -21.38 5.98 -4.64
CA THR A 103 -21.70 7.23 -3.96
C THR A 103 -20.66 7.55 -2.88
N THR A 104 -20.39 8.85 -2.68
CA THR A 104 -19.53 9.35 -1.60
C THR A 104 -20.08 8.98 -0.22
N LEU A 105 -21.39 8.81 -0.09
CA LEU A 105 -22.06 8.39 1.16
C LEU A 105 -21.69 6.95 1.60
N ALA A 106 -21.09 6.15 0.72
CA ALA A 106 -20.61 4.82 1.07
C ALA A 106 -19.25 4.85 1.79
N LEU A 107 -18.48 5.93 1.65
CA LEU A 107 -17.12 6.03 2.19
C LEU A 107 -17.06 5.84 3.72
N PRO A 108 -17.95 6.45 4.54
CA PRO A 108 -17.94 6.22 6.00
C PRO A 108 -18.12 4.75 6.37
N LYS A 109 -18.99 4.02 5.67
CA LYS A 109 -19.21 2.58 5.91
C LYS A 109 -17.97 1.77 5.55
N ILE A 110 -17.32 2.08 4.43
CA ILE A 110 -16.07 1.42 4.00
C ILE A 110 -14.95 1.67 5.02
N VAL A 111 -14.78 2.92 5.45
CA VAL A 111 -13.79 3.29 6.47
C VAL A 111 -14.04 2.53 7.77
N LEU A 112 -15.30 2.45 8.24
CA LEU A 112 -15.66 1.68 9.43
C LEU A 112 -15.37 0.18 9.27
N ALA A 113 -15.64 -0.40 8.10
CA ALA A 113 -15.33 -1.79 7.80
C ALA A 113 -13.81 -2.06 7.87
N ILE A 114 -13.00 -1.17 7.28
CA ILE A 114 -11.52 -1.26 7.34
C ILE A 114 -11.03 -1.18 8.79
N LEU A 115 -11.58 -0.25 9.59
CA LEU A 115 -11.20 -0.12 11.01
C LEU A 115 -11.52 -1.38 11.82
N ARG A 116 -12.69 -1.98 11.58
CA ARG A 116 -13.07 -3.25 12.22
C ARG A 116 -12.15 -4.40 11.83
N LEU A 117 -11.82 -4.54 10.55
CA LEU A 117 -10.90 -5.57 10.05
C LEU A 117 -9.50 -5.43 10.65
N ARG A 118 -9.05 -4.20 10.92
CA ARG A 118 -7.74 -3.93 11.51
C ARG A 118 -7.68 -4.21 13.02
N ASN A 119 -8.72 -4.81 13.62
CA ASN A 119 -8.86 -4.99 15.07
C ASN A 119 -8.60 -3.68 15.84
N TYR A 120 -9.14 -2.56 15.34
CA TYR A 120 -9.09 -1.30 16.08
C TYR A 120 -9.98 -1.42 17.32
N SER A 121 -9.41 -1.90 18.43
CA SER A 121 -10.06 -1.87 19.74
C SER A 121 -10.31 -0.41 20.07
N GLY A 122 -11.58 -0.03 20.23
CA GLY A 122 -12.10 1.34 20.23
C GLY A 122 -11.64 2.26 21.38
N GLY A 123 -10.41 2.14 21.88
CA GLY A 123 -9.86 3.03 22.91
C GLY A 123 -9.83 4.52 22.50
N GLY A 124 -9.86 4.82 21.20
CA GLY A 124 -10.00 6.19 20.70
C GLY A 124 -11.44 6.71 20.65
N LEU A 125 -12.44 5.84 20.50
CA LEU A 125 -13.86 6.25 20.41
C LEU A 125 -14.44 6.61 21.79
N VAL A 126 -13.91 6.02 22.87
CA VAL A 126 -14.36 6.31 24.25
C VAL A 126 -14.03 7.76 24.68
N ARG A 127 -13.07 8.42 24.02
CA ARG A 127 -12.72 9.82 24.30
C ARG A 127 -13.69 10.84 23.70
N PHE A 128 -14.67 10.42 22.88
CA PHE A 128 -15.63 11.33 22.25
C PHE A 128 -16.95 11.49 23.04
N ILE A 129 -17.14 10.75 24.14
CA ILE A 129 -18.32 10.85 25.01
C ILE A 129 -17.96 11.51 26.36
N LYS A 130 -16.93 12.36 26.39
CA LYS A 130 -16.62 13.18 27.57
C LYS A 130 -16.18 14.57 27.19
#